data_AF-A0A9D6M4Y9-F1
#
_entry.id   AF-A0A9D6M4Y9-F1
#
_cell.length_a   1.000
_cell.length_b   1.000
_cell.length_c   1.000
_cell.angle_alpha   90.00
_cell.angle_beta   90.00
_cell.angle_gamma   90.00
#
_symmetry.space_group_name_H-M   'P 1'
#
loop_
_entity.id
_entity.type
_entity.pdbx_description
1 polymer ?
#
loop_
_entity_poly.entity_id
_entity_poly.type
_entity_poly.pdbx_seq_one_letter_code
_entity_poly.pdbx_strand_id
1 'polypeptide(L)'
;MTDAVAALRAEIVRIGQLMHEHDFVDGASGNLSARIGPDRILATPSGLAKGFLQPDQLLVLDMQGMPVKPHPAGLKPTSELLMHLEAYRRRPDVNAVIHAHPIVSVALSIAGVSLAECVIPEAVVTLGLVPTTPYATPSSEENQKAISELVVSHDAIILKNHGTLTVGKDLWRAYMKLETLEHTAKTIALAKLLGGSPSLPPQQVEKLLQTRRELGFARPGDEEEFCLACGVCHPPGDHRAPKEWTDSIAHDEAELVKRIAEQVRRQLQSAR
;
A
#
# COMPACT_ATOMS: atom_id res chain seq x y z
N MET A 1 8.74 10.61 28.98
CA MET A 1 8.66 9.39 28.13
C MET A 1 7.27 8.75 28.20
N THR A 2 6.64 8.69 29.38
CA THR A 2 5.25 8.23 29.56
C THR A 2 4.22 9.01 28.76
N ASP A 3 4.34 10.34 28.73
CA ASP A 3 3.32 11.21 28.10
C ASP A 3 3.34 11.10 26.58
N ALA A 4 4.52 10.98 25.98
CA ALA A 4 4.67 10.75 24.53
C ALA A 4 4.09 9.40 24.10
N VAL A 5 4.28 8.35 24.91
CA VAL A 5 3.68 7.03 24.65
C VAL A 5 2.16 7.08 24.79
N ALA A 6 1.64 7.83 25.77
CA ALA A 6 0.19 8.03 25.92
C ALA A 6 -0.41 8.77 24.72
N ALA A 7 0.26 9.81 24.22
CA ALA A 7 -0.14 10.52 23.01
C ALA A 7 -0.16 9.60 21.77
N LEU A 8 0.90 8.80 21.56
CA LEU A 8 0.96 7.83 20.46
C LEU A 8 -0.14 6.77 20.55
N ARG A 9 -0.52 6.33 21.77
CA ARG A 9 -1.66 5.42 21.95
C ARG A 9 -2.96 6.06 21.49
N ALA A 10 -3.19 7.32 21.85
CA ALA A 10 -4.36 8.08 21.40
C ALA A 10 -4.37 8.28 19.88
N GLU A 11 -3.21 8.55 19.26
CA GLU A 11 -3.07 8.68 17.81
C GLU A 11 -3.39 7.37 17.08
N ILE A 12 -2.88 6.22 17.53
CA ILE A 12 -3.21 4.91 16.95
C ILE A 12 -4.72 4.65 17.01
N VAL A 13 -5.34 4.95 18.15
CA VAL A 13 -6.80 4.81 18.31
C VAL A 13 -7.55 5.73 17.36
N ARG A 14 -7.15 7.00 17.26
CA ARG A 14 -7.80 7.96 16.35
C ARG A 14 -7.68 7.53 14.88
N ILE A 15 -6.52 7.02 14.47
CA ILE A 15 -6.33 6.55 13.10
C ILE A 15 -7.07 5.24 12.87
N GLY A 16 -7.16 4.35 13.86
CA GLY A 16 -8.02 3.17 13.80
C GLY A 16 -9.49 3.52 13.58
N GLN A 17 -9.99 4.58 14.23
CA GLN A 17 -11.32 5.14 13.99
C GLN A 17 -11.47 5.67 12.56
N LEU A 18 -10.54 6.50 12.11
CA LEU A 18 -10.55 7.03 10.73
C LEU A 18 -10.51 5.92 9.67
N MET A 19 -9.69 4.89 9.87
CA MET A 19 -9.64 3.74 8.97
C MET A 19 -10.99 3.02 8.90
N HIS A 20 -11.73 2.94 10.00
CA HIS A 20 -13.08 2.36 10.02
C HIS A 20 -14.13 3.30 9.41
N GLU A 21 -14.08 4.60 9.73
CA GLU A 21 -14.97 5.65 9.19
C GLU A 21 -14.90 5.75 7.66
N HIS A 22 -13.75 5.42 7.07
CA HIS A 22 -13.50 5.51 5.62
C HIS A 22 -13.49 4.15 4.89
N ASP A 23 -13.96 3.08 5.54
CA ASP A 23 -14.00 1.72 4.99
C ASP A 23 -12.63 1.20 4.49
N PHE A 24 -11.55 1.61 5.16
CA PHE A 24 -10.21 1.06 4.89
C PHE A 24 -9.97 -0.26 5.62
N VAL A 25 -10.81 -0.60 6.60
CA VAL A 25 -10.79 -1.88 7.32
C VAL A 25 -12.21 -2.30 7.68
N ASP A 26 -12.42 -3.60 7.73
CA ASP A 26 -13.67 -4.27 8.08
C ASP A 26 -13.47 -5.21 9.29
N GLY A 27 -14.50 -5.39 10.10
CA GLY A 27 -14.43 -6.30 11.26
C GLY A 27 -13.18 -6.06 12.13
N ALA A 28 -12.34 -7.08 12.28
CA ALA A 28 -11.08 -7.02 13.03
C ALA A 28 -9.81 -6.85 12.16
N SER A 29 -9.98 -6.57 10.86
CA SER A 29 -8.91 -6.50 9.88
C SER A 29 -8.02 -5.26 10.04
N GLY A 30 -6.93 -5.23 9.27
CA GLY A 30 -5.88 -4.22 9.37
C GLY A 30 -5.12 -4.24 10.69
N ASN A 31 -4.09 -3.40 10.77
CA ASN A 31 -3.30 -3.21 11.98
C ASN A 31 -2.39 -1.98 11.86
N LEU A 32 -2.04 -1.42 13.02
CA LEU A 32 -1.19 -0.24 13.12
C LEU A 32 -0.06 -0.51 14.10
N SER A 33 1.09 0.10 13.84
CA SER A 33 2.17 0.17 14.80
C SER A 33 2.91 1.49 14.71
N ALA A 34 3.55 1.88 15.81
CA ALA A 34 4.46 3.02 15.86
C ALA A 34 5.68 2.72 16.72
N ARG A 35 6.84 3.24 16.33
CA ARG A 35 8.09 3.12 17.09
C ARG A 35 8.04 3.98 18.36
N ILE A 36 8.45 3.41 19.49
CA ILE A 36 8.53 4.10 20.80
C ILE A 36 9.93 4.00 21.41
N GLY A 37 10.94 4.34 20.61
CA GLY A 37 12.35 4.23 20.96
C GLY A 37 13.14 3.37 19.99
N PRO A 38 14.43 3.12 20.26
CA PRO A 38 15.29 2.38 19.34
C PRO A 38 14.93 0.89 19.23
N ASP A 39 14.38 0.30 20.28
CA ASP A 39 14.22 -1.14 20.48
C ASP A 39 12.76 -1.60 20.68
N ARG A 40 11.79 -0.69 20.57
CA ARG A 40 10.39 -0.98 20.90
C ARG A 40 9.39 -0.34 19.96
N ILE A 41 8.25 -0.99 19.84
CA ILE A 41 7.08 -0.53 19.10
C ILE A 41 5.81 -0.64 19.95
N LEU A 42 4.86 0.26 19.71
CA LEU A 42 3.45 0.06 20.01
C LEU A 42 2.78 -0.63 18.83
N ALA A 43 1.91 -1.60 19.09
CA ALA A 43 1.14 -2.27 18.05
C ALA A 43 -0.29 -2.59 18.51
N THR A 44 -1.20 -2.62 17.54
CA THR A 44 -2.58 -3.05 17.78
C THR A 44 -2.66 -4.55 18.06
N PRO A 45 -3.56 -4.99 18.97
CA PRO A 45 -3.80 -6.41 19.21
C PRO A 45 -4.52 -7.08 18.05
N SER A 46 -4.41 -8.41 17.99
CA SER A 46 -5.22 -9.25 17.10
C SER A 46 -6.68 -9.32 17.57
N GLY A 47 -7.60 -9.51 16.62
CA GLY A 47 -9.01 -9.82 16.90
C GLY A 47 -9.89 -8.66 17.36
N LEU A 48 -9.36 -7.44 17.51
CA LEU A 48 -10.13 -6.25 17.85
C LEU A 48 -10.36 -5.35 16.64
N ALA A 49 -11.59 -4.84 16.49
CA ALA A 49 -11.97 -3.88 15.48
C ALA A 49 -11.29 -2.53 15.72
N LYS A 50 -10.60 -1.99 14.70
CA LYS A 50 -9.73 -0.81 14.85
C LYS A 50 -10.52 0.45 15.19
N GLY A 51 -11.77 0.55 14.75
CA GLY A 51 -12.66 1.66 15.08
C GLY A 51 -13.08 1.74 16.56
N PHE A 52 -12.94 0.66 17.32
CA PHE A 52 -13.39 0.57 18.72
C PHE A 52 -12.25 0.35 19.71
N LEU A 53 -11.00 0.44 19.25
CA LEU A 53 -9.82 0.27 20.09
C LEU A 53 -9.78 1.31 21.21
N GLN A 54 -9.32 0.88 22.38
CA GLN A 54 -9.01 1.76 23.50
C GLN A 54 -7.49 1.90 23.69
N PRO A 55 -6.98 3.06 24.15
CA PRO A 55 -5.55 3.29 24.28
C PRO A 55 -4.81 2.27 25.14
N ASP A 56 -5.46 1.73 26.17
CA ASP A 56 -4.90 0.75 27.10
C ASP A 56 -4.76 -0.66 26.49
N GLN A 57 -5.50 -0.97 25.41
CA GLN A 57 -5.45 -2.25 24.70
C GLN A 57 -4.23 -2.42 23.78
N LEU A 58 -3.46 -1.34 23.53
CA LEU A 58 -2.27 -1.40 22.68
C LEU A 58 -1.09 -2.06 23.40
N LEU A 59 -0.33 -2.84 22.65
CA LEU A 59 0.75 -3.67 23.16
C LEU A 59 2.09 -2.96 22.94
N VAL A 60 3.00 -3.06 23.92
CA VAL A 60 4.40 -2.68 23.75
C VAL A 60 5.20 -3.94 23.43
N LEU A 61 5.86 -3.96 22.29
CA LEU A 61 6.62 -5.09 21.78
C LEU A 61 8.08 -4.70 21.59
N ASP A 62 8.98 -5.66 21.74
CA ASP A 62 10.36 -5.50 21.29
C ASP A 62 10.48 -5.68 19.76
N MET A 63 11.69 -5.49 19.20
CA MET A 63 11.97 -5.67 17.77
C MET A 63 12.01 -7.14 17.31
N GLN A 64 11.78 -8.08 18.23
CA GLN A 64 11.54 -9.51 17.96
C GLN A 64 10.04 -9.82 17.90
N GLY A 65 9.19 -8.83 18.20
CA GLY A 65 7.74 -8.95 18.18
C GLY A 65 7.15 -9.54 19.47
N MET A 66 7.96 -9.68 20.52
CA MET A 66 7.52 -10.24 21.79
C MET A 66 6.98 -9.13 22.70
N PRO A 67 5.84 -9.34 23.38
CA PRO A 67 5.35 -8.39 24.38
C PRO A 67 6.37 -8.22 25.51
N VAL A 68 6.75 -6.97 25.80
CA VAL A 68 7.69 -6.67 26.90
C VAL A 68 7.13 -7.03 28.27
N LYS A 69 5.80 -7.12 28.37
CA LYS A 69 5.06 -7.68 29.49
C LYS A 69 3.74 -8.27 28.99
N PRO A 70 3.20 -9.30 29.66
CA PRO A 70 1.86 -9.79 29.36
C PRO A 70 0.82 -8.69 29.51
N HIS A 71 -0.15 -8.64 28.58
CA HIS A 71 -1.28 -7.73 28.70
C HIS A 71 -2.26 -8.25 29.75
N PRO A 72 -2.82 -7.41 30.66
CA PRO A 72 -3.72 -7.88 31.73
C PRO A 72 -4.95 -8.64 31.22
N ALA A 73 -5.49 -8.23 30.08
CA ALA A 73 -6.63 -8.89 29.42
C ALA A 73 -6.23 -10.06 28.50
N GLY A 74 -4.97 -10.53 28.53
CA GLY A 74 -4.50 -11.64 27.70
C GLY A 74 -4.41 -11.34 26.20
N LEU A 75 -4.44 -10.06 25.81
CA LEU A 75 -4.34 -9.63 24.40
C LEU A 75 -3.00 -10.05 23.78
N LYS A 76 -3.05 -10.44 22.51
CA LYS A 76 -1.90 -10.86 21.72
C LYS A 76 -1.65 -9.89 20.57
N PRO A 77 -0.39 -9.74 20.10
CA PRO A 77 -0.08 -8.96 18.91
C PRO A 77 -0.88 -9.40 17.69
N THR A 78 -1.04 -8.50 16.71
CA THR A 78 -1.55 -8.87 15.37
C THR A 78 -0.75 -10.04 14.78
N SER A 79 -1.43 -10.92 14.04
CA SER A 79 -0.78 -12.05 13.35
C SER A 79 0.11 -11.60 12.18
N GLU A 80 -0.01 -10.35 11.75
CA GLU A 80 0.74 -9.78 10.62
C GLU A 80 1.90 -8.87 11.03
N LEU A 81 2.32 -8.99 12.30
CA LEU A 81 3.38 -8.17 12.87
C LEU A 81 4.72 -8.28 12.11
N LEU A 82 4.98 -9.43 11.48
CA LEU A 82 6.23 -9.66 10.73
C LEU A 82 6.46 -8.62 9.63
N MET A 83 5.42 -8.20 8.90
CA MET A 83 5.55 -7.14 7.89
C MET A 83 5.96 -5.79 8.51
N HIS A 84 5.41 -5.48 9.68
CA HIS A 84 5.73 -4.24 10.39
C HIS A 84 7.18 -4.23 10.86
N LEU A 85 7.63 -5.34 11.46
CA LEU A 85 9.01 -5.50 11.93
C LEU A 85 10.01 -5.45 10.77
N GLU A 86 9.65 -6.01 9.62
CA GLU A 86 10.47 -5.97 8.42
C GLU A 86 10.60 -4.53 7.89
N ALA A 87 9.50 -3.79 7.78
CA ALA A 87 9.54 -2.37 7.41
C ALA A 87 10.47 -1.58 8.34
N TYR A 88 10.36 -1.77 9.66
CA TYR A 88 11.24 -1.10 10.62
C TYR A 88 12.71 -1.52 10.54
N ARG A 89 13.02 -2.75 10.13
CA ARG A 89 14.39 -3.26 9.94
C ARG A 89 15.03 -2.69 8.68
N ARG A 90 14.27 -2.69 7.58
CA ARG A 90 14.73 -2.23 6.26
C ARG A 90 14.82 -0.70 6.18
N ARG A 91 14.03 0.02 6.98
CA ARG A 91 13.90 1.47 6.94
C ARG A 91 14.02 2.13 8.32
N PRO A 92 15.23 2.61 8.69
CA PRO A 92 15.44 3.35 9.94
C PRO A 92 14.66 4.67 10.04
N ASP A 93 14.29 5.26 8.90
CA ASP A 93 13.47 6.49 8.82
C ASP A 93 11.98 6.26 9.10
N VAL A 94 11.53 5.00 9.09
CA VAL A 94 10.14 4.63 9.37
C VAL A 94 9.91 4.51 10.87
N ASN A 95 8.89 5.24 11.34
CA ASN A 95 8.40 5.20 12.73
C ASN A 95 6.93 4.80 12.84
N ALA A 96 6.22 4.63 11.73
CA ALA A 96 4.87 4.13 11.72
C ALA A 96 4.59 3.26 10.50
N VAL A 97 3.79 2.22 10.72
CA VAL A 97 3.37 1.28 9.69
C VAL A 97 1.89 1.02 9.86
N ILE A 98 1.14 1.11 8.76
CA ILE A 98 -0.30 0.85 8.71
C ILE A 98 -0.55 -0.19 7.62
N HIS A 99 -1.18 -1.29 8.03
CA HIS A 99 -1.75 -2.27 7.13
C HIS A 99 -3.28 -2.12 7.12
N ALA A 100 -3.86 -2.05 5.92
CA ALA A 100 -5.29 -1.80 5.71
C ALA A 100 -5.78 -2.50 4.44
N HIS A 101 -7.10 -2.63 4.29
CA HIS A 101 -7.79 -3.32 3.20
C HIS A 101 -8.73 -2.37 2.42
N PRO A 102 -8.23 -1.25 1.87
CA PRO A 102 -9.07 -0.28 1.17
C PRO A 102 -9.64 -0.86 -0.13
N ILE A 103 -10.96 -0.73 -0.30
CA ILE A 103 -11.76 -1.54 -1.22
C ILE A 103 -11.31 -1.39 -2.68
N VAL A 104 -11.13 -0.17 -3.19
CA VAL A 104 -10.87 0.02 -4.61
C VAL A 104 -9.43 -0.35 -4.95
N SER A 105 -8.47 -0.03 -4.09
CA SER A 105 -7.07 -0.44 -4.27
C SER A 105 -6.94 -1.96 -4.36
N VAL A 106 -7.63 -2.69 -3.47
CA VAL A 106 -7.64 -4.16 -3.49
C VAL A 106 -8.38 -4.70 -4.72
N ALA A 107 -9.52 -4.09 -5.09
CA ALA A 107 -10.28 -4.49 -6.27
C ALA A 107 -9.46 -4.35 -7.57
N LEU A 108 -8.74 -3.23 -7.75
CA LEU A 108 -7.86 -3.00 -8.90
C LEU A 108 -6.73 -4.03 -8.93
N SER A 109 -6.12 -4.32 -7.78
CA SER A 109 -5.14 -5.40 -7.67
C SER A 109 -5.70 -6.74 -8.14
N ILE A 110 -6.90 -7.12 -7.71
CA ILE A 110 -7.55 -8.37 -8.12
C ILE A 110 -7.82 -8.36 -9.63
N ALA A 111 -8.26 -7.23 -10.18
CA ALA A 111 -8.52 -7.04 -11.60
C ALA A 111 -7.24 -6.97 -12.47
N GLY A 112 -6.05 -6.97 -11.86
CA GLY A 112 -4.78 -6.87 -12.59
C GLY A 112 -4.47 -5.45 -13.10
N VAL A 113 -5.13 -4.43 -12.56
CA VAL A 113 -4.87 -3.04 -12.90
C VAL A 113 -3.78 -2.50 -11.98
N SER A 114 -2.69 -2.02 -12.59
CA SER A 114 -1.57 -1.42 -11.86
C SER A 114 -1.93 -0.03 -11.34
N LEU A 115 -1.49 0.29 -10.11
CA LEU A 115 -1.50 1.64 -9.54
C LEU A 115 -0.14 2.34 -9.67
N ALA A 116 0.80 1.75 -10.41
CA ALA A 116 2.09 2.36 -10.72
C ALA A 116 2.04 3.26 -11.98
N GLU A 117 0.86 3.50 -12.57
CA GLU A 117 0.72 4.42 -13.70
C GLU A 117 0.83 5.89 -13.21
N CYS A 118 1.63 6.72 -13.89
CA CYS A 118 1.74 8.15 -13.57
C CYS A 118 0.53 8.95 -14.07
N VAL A 119 -0.63 8.76 -13.45
CA VAL A 119 -1.89 9.42 -13.87
C VAL A 119 -2.16 10.70 -13.07
N ILE A 120 -1.89 10.67 -11.76
CA ILE A 120 -2.28 11.74 -10.83
C ILE A 120 -1.04 12.43 -10.28
N PRO A 121 -0.88 13.76 -10.47
CA PRO A 121 0.30 14.49 -10.00
C PRO A 121 0.59 14.33 -8.50
N GLU A 122 -0.45 14.39 -7.67
CA GLU A 122 -0.36 14.28 -6.23
C GLU A 122 0.19 12.91 -5.79
N ALA A 123 -0.22 11.83 -6.47
CA ALA A 123 0.28 10.48 -6.21
C ALA A 123 1.76 10.36 -6.57
N VAL A 124 2.17 10.87 -7.74
CA VAL A 124 3.58 10.89 -8.17
C VAL A 124 4.47 11.61 -7.15
N VAL A 125 4.02 12.77 -6.65
CA VAL A 125 4.80 13.56 -5.69
C VAL A 125 4.83 12.90 -4.31
N THR A 126 3.69 12.48 -3.77
CA THR A 126 3.56 12.12 -2.35
C THR A 126 3.72 10.63 -2.05
N LEU A 127 3.27 9.74 -2.94
CA LEU A 127 3.42 8.30 -2.82
C LEU A 127 4.67 7.83 -3.57
N GLY A 128 4.84 8.32 -4.79
CA GLY A 128 5.74 7.72 -5.76
C GLY A 128 5.03 6.63 -6.53
N LEU A 129 5.79 5.68 -7.07
CA LEU A 129 5.21 4.47 -7.63
C LEU A 129 4.66 3.58 -6.49
N VAL A 130 3.62 2.80 -6.80
CA VAL A 130 2.99 1.89 -5.84
C VAL A 130 3.03 0.46 -6.42
N PRO A 131 4.01 -0.37 -6.02
CA PRO A 131 4.14 -1.71 -6.53
C PRO A 131 3.09 -2.63 -5.94
N THR A 132 2.77 -3.68 -6.69
CA THR A 132 1.99 -4.81 -6.19
C THR A 132 2.92 -6.00 -5.95
N THR A 133 2.85 -6.59 -4.75
CA THR A 133 3.63 -7.79 -4.44
C THR A 133 3.18 -8.99 -5.28
N PRO A 134 3.99 -10.05 -5.39
CA PRO A 134 3.44 -11.39 -5.62
C PRO A 134 2.43 -11.77 -4.53
N TYR A 135 1.51 -12.69 -4.82
CA TYR A 135 0.64 -13.24 -3.78
C TYR A 135 1.47 -13.98 -2.74
N ALA A 136 1.16 -13.73 -1.46
CA ALA A 136 1.72 -14.42 -0.32
C ALA A 136 0.64 -14.62 0.73
N THR A 137 0.69 -15.73 1.47
CA THR A 137 -0.33 -16.03 2.48
C THR A 137 -0.25 -15.02 3.63
N PRO A 138 -1.34 -14.34 4.04
CA PRO A 138 -1.33 -13.44 5.18
C PRO A 138 -0.81 -14.11 6.45
N SER A 139 -0.21 -13.34 7.36
CA SER A 139 0.38 -13.86 8.62
C SER A 139 1.48 -14.94 8.44
N SER A 140 2.16 -14.97 7.28
CA SER A 140 3.26 -15.91 6.99
C SER A 140 4.60 -15.21 6.77
N GLU A 141 5.70 -15.96 6.83
CA GLU A 141 7.02 -15.49 6.42
C GLU A 141 7.10 -15.14 4.93
N GLU A 142 6.27 -15.76 4.08
CA GLU A 142 6.20 -15.43 2.66
C GLU A 142 5.75 -13.99 2.47
N ASN A 143 4.77 -13.53 3.26
CA ASN A 143 4.26 -12.16 3.22
C ASN A 143 5.33 -11.14 3.66
N GLN A 144 6.11 -11.49 4.69
CA GLN A 144 7.27 -10.70 5.09
C GLN A 144 8.31 -10.60 3.96
N LYS A 145 8.65 -11.72 3.32
CA LYS A 145 9.63 -11.74 2.21
C LYS A 145 9.13 -10.95 1.01
N ALA A 146 7.83 -11.02 0.70
CA ALA A 146 7.23 -10.35 -0.44
C ALA A 146 7.35 -8.82 -0.38
N ILE A 147 7.36 -8.21 0.82
CA ILE A 147 7.48 -6.76 0.99
C ILE A 147 8.92 -6.28 1.25
N SER A 148 9.84 -7.19 1.57
CA SER A 148 11.16 -6.89 2.15
C SER A 148 12.03 -6.00 1.25
N GLU A 149 12.10 -6.30 -0.05
CA GLU A 149 12.85 -5.45 -1.00
C GLU A 149 12.07 -4.19 -1.39
N LEU A 150 10.75 -4.31 -1.56
CA LEU A 150 9.91 -3.20 -2.01
C LEU A 150 9.87 -2.06 -0.98
N VAL A 151 9.81 -2.37 0.31
CA VAL A 151 9.72 -1.35 1.37
C VAL A 151 11.00 -0.50 1.49
N VAL A 152 12.11 -0.91 0.87
CA VAL A 152 13.34 -0.09 0.81
C VAL A 152 13.10 1.18 0.02
N SER A 153 12.45 1.08 -1.14
CA SER A 153 12.23 2.21 -2.07
C SER A 153 10.80 2.75 -2.04
N HIS A 154 9.85 2.04 -1.44
CA HIS A 154 8.43 2.39 -1.53
C HIS A 154 7.81 2.72 -0.17
N ASP A 155 6.97 3.75 -0.16
CA ASP A 155 6.25 4.18 1.03
C ASP A 155 4.82 3.63 1.12
N ALA A 156 4.31 3.10 0.00
CA ALA A 156 3.02 2.43 -0.11
C ALA A 156 3.19 1.19 -1.02
N ILE A 157 2.63 0.07 -0.60
CA ILE A 157 2.72 -1.22 -1.30
C ILE A 157 1.33 -1.85 -1.31
N ILE A 158 0.95 -2.43 -2.43
CA ILE A 158 -0.27 -3.25 -2.56
C ILE A 158 0.12 -4.71 -2.38
N LEU A 159 -0.57 -5.40 -1.47
CA LEU A 159 -0.45 -6.84 -1.26
C LEU A 159 -1.47 -7.55 -2.15
N LYS A 160 -0.99 -8.29 -3.16
CA LYS A 160 -1.85 -8.92 -4.17
C LYS A 160 -2.96 -9.75 -3.51
N ASN A 161 -4.21 -9.43 -3.84
CA ASN A 161 -5.43 -10.09 -3.36
C ASN A 161 -5.61 -10.06 -1.84
N HIS A 162 -4.99 -9.10 -1.14
CA HIS A 162 -5.04 -9.02 0.30
C HIS A 162 -5.35 -7.60 0.80
N GLY A 163 -4.46 -6.64 0.56
CA GLY A 163 -4.54 -5.35 1.23
C GLY A 163 -3.43 -4.40 0.80
N THR A 164 -3.07 -3.48 1.69
CA THR A 164 -2.05 -2.46 1.46
C THR A 164 -1.16 -2.32 2.69
N LEU A 165 0.09 -1.90 2.49
CA LEU A 165 1.03 -1.53 3.54
C LEU A 165 1.50 -0.11 3.26
N THR A 166 1.39 0.78 4.23
CA THR A 166 1.91 2.16 4.14
C THR A 166 2.82 2.46 5.31
N VAL A 167 3.90 3.19 5.05
CA VAL A 167 4.92 3.54 6.03
C VAL A 167 5.14 5.03 6.11
N GLY A 168 5.54 5.53 7.29
CA GLY A 168 5.77 6.95 7.51
C GLY A 168 6.73 7.24 8.65
N LYS A 169 7.24 8.47 8.66
CA LYS A 169 8.04 9.02 9.77
C LYS A 169 7.23 9.25 11.05
N ASP A 170 5.90 9.23 10.92
CA ASP A 170 4.90 9.32 11.97
C ASP A 170 3.59 8.68 11.46
N LEU A 171 2.66 8.43 12.39
CA LEU A 171 1.40 7.74 12.12
C LEU A 171 0.52 8.47 11.10
N TRP A 172 0.44 9.80 11.20
CA TRP A 172 -0.35 10.62 10.28
C TRP A 172 0.19 10.59 8.86
N ARG A 173 1.51 10.59 8.69
CA ARG A 173 2.16 10.46 7.38
C ARG A 173 1.93 9.09 6.76
N ALA A 174 1.91 8.02 7.56
CA ALA A 174 1.50 6.70 7.05
C ALA A 174 0.02 6.71 6.65
N TYR A 175 -0.86 7.27 7.48
CA TYR A 175 -2.30 7.32 7.22
C TYR A 175 -2.66 8.16 5.98
N MET A 176 -2.09 9.34 5.81
CA MET A 176 -2.33 10.18 4.63
C MET A 176 -1.88 9.49 3.34
N LYS A 177 -0.86 8.63 3.38
CA LYS A 177 -0.47 7.81 2.23
C LYS A 177 -1.49 6.73 1.92
N LEU A 178 -2.05 6.08 2.93
CA LEU A 178 -3.16 5.13 2.76
C LEU A 178 -4.38 5.82 2.13
N GLU A 179 -4.74 7.00 2.64
CA GLU A 179 -5.84 7.79 2.12
C GLU A 179 -5.59 8.22 0.65
N THR A 180 -4.39 8.72 0.37
CA THR A 180 -3.99 9.13 -0.99
C THR A 180 -4.01 7.94 -1.94
N LEU A 181 -3.56 6.76 -1.50
CA LEU A 181 -3.57 5.53 -2.28
C LEU A 181 -5.00 5.15 -2.69
N GLU A 182 -5.92 5.10 -1.73
CA GLU A 182 -7.30 4.73 -2.02
C GLU A 182 -8.04 5.79 -2.84
N HIS A 183 -7.76 7.08 -2.61
CA HIS A 183 -8.28 8.16 -3.44
C HIS A 183 -7.80 8.07 -4.90
N THR A 184 -6.52 7.76 -5.08
CA THR A 184 -5.91 7.52 -6.40
C THR A 184 -6.56 6.33 -7.09
N ALA A 185 -6.76 5.22 -6.36
CA ALA A 185 -7.41 4.03 -6.86
C ALA A 185 -8.85 4.29 -7.32
N LYS A 186 -9.65 4.99 -6.49
CA LYS A 186 -11.01 5.43 -6.84
C LYS A 186 -11.06 6.24 -8.12
N THR A 187 -10.15 7.21 -8.24
CA THR A 187 -10.07 8.09 -9.41
C THR A 187 -9.71 7.32 -10.67
N ILE A 188 -8.69 6.46 -10.62
CA ILE A 188 -8.28 5.61 -11.75
C ILE A 188 -9.38 4.64 -12.16
N ALA A 189 -10.05 4.00 -11.20
CA ALA A 189 -11.15 3.08 -11.47
C ALA A 189 -12.30 3.79 -12.21
N LEU A 190 -12.70 4.98 -11.76
CA LEU A 190 -13.74 5.79 -12.40
C LEU A 190 -13.31 6.28 -13.78
N ALA A 191 -12.06 6.74 -13.93
CA ALA A 191 -11.52 7.17 -15.21
C ALA A 191 -11.54 6.02 -16.25
N LYS A 192 -11.11 4.82 -15.86
CA LYS A 192 -11.18 3.62 -16.72
C LYS A 192 -12.63 3.25 -17.06
N LEU A 193 -13.58 3.38 -16.13
CA LEU A 193 -15.01 3.18 -16.40
C LEU A 193 -15.57 4.19 -17.43
N LEU A 194 -15.08 5.42 -17.41
CA LEU A 194 -15.47 6.49 -18.35
C LEU A 194 -14.74 6.38 -19.71
N GLY A 195 -13.88 5.37 -19.91
CA GLY A 195 -13.23 5.10 -21.19
C GLY A 195 -11.83 5.68 -21.35
N GLY A 196 -11.17 6.14 -20.28
CA GLY A 196 -9.78 6.56 -20.41
C GLY A 196 -9.09 6.95 -19.11
N SER A 197 -7.83 6.52 -18.97
CA SER A 197 -6.91 6.93 -17.90
C SER A 197 -5.51 7.14 -18.51
N PRO A 198 -5.32 8.13 -19.40
CA PRO A 198 -4.02 8.35 -20.01
C PRO A 198 -3.01 8.77 -18.94
N SER A 199 -1.80 8.18 -18.99
CA SER A 199 -0.70 8.62 -18.15
C SER A 199 -0.26 10.04 -18.53
N LEU A 200 0.30 10.76 -17.56
CA LEU A 200 0.90 12.07 -17.75
C LEU A 200 2.07 11.97 -18.74
N PRO A 201 2.26 13.00 -19.60
CA PRO A 201 3.43 13.05 -20.47
C PRO A 201 4.73 13.02 -19.65
N PRO A 202 5.79 12.33 -20.12
CA PRO A 202 7.05 12.20 -19.38
C PRO A 202 7.64 13.54 -18.92
N GLN A 203 7.51 14.60 -19.72
CA GLN A 203 8.02 15.93 -19.39
C GLN A 203 7.29 16.58 -18.22
N GLN A 204 6.02 16.22 -17.97
CA GLN A 204 5.29 16.70 -16.78
C GLN A 204 5.67 15.87 -15.57
N VAL A 205 5.85 14.55 -15.72
CA VAL A 205 6.30 13.68 -14.65
C VAL A 205 7.70 14.10 -14.16
N GLU A 206 8.62 14.49 -15.04
CA GLU A 206 9.94 15.05 -14.64
C GLU A 206 9.81 16.24 -13.67
N LYS A 207 8.90 17.18 -13.96
CA LYS A 207 8.66 18.33 -13.07
C LYS A 207 8.14 17.88 -11.71
N LEU A 208 7.29 16.86 -11.69
CA LEU A 208 6.77 16.29 -10.45
C LEU A 208 7.86 15.56 -9.66
N LEU A 209 8.80 14.88 -10.33
CA LEU A 209 9.97 14.29 -9.69
C LEU A 209 10.88 15.35 -9.09
N GLN A 210 11.03 16.51 -9.73
CA GLN A 210 11.73 17.65 -9.12
C GLN A 210 11.03 18.09 -7.83
N THR A 211 9.72 18.31 -7.87
CA THR A 211 8.93 18.65 -6.67
C THR A 211 9.04 17.59 -5.57
N ARG A 212 8.99 16.30 -5.94
CA ARG A 212 9.17 15.16 -5.02
C ARG A 212 10.52 15.20 -4.30
N ARG A 213 11.60 15.55 -5.01
CA ARG A 213 12.94 15.75 -4.44
C ARG A 213 12.97 16.92 -3.47
N GLU A 214 12.45 18.07 -3.88
CA GLU A 214 12.42 19.30 -3.06
C GLU A 214 11.63 19.12 -1.75
N LEU A 215 10.55 18.34 -1.78
CA LEU A 215 9.70 18.05 -0.62
C LEU A 215 10.24 16.90 0.25
N GLY A 216 11.35 16.25 -0.12
CA GLY A 216 11.95 15.16 0.66
C GLY A 216 11.20 13.82 0.56
N PHE A 217 10.38 13.64 -0.48
CA PHE A 217 9.67 12.39 -0.75
C PHE A 217 10.46 11.42 -1.63
N ALA A 218 11.56 11.86 -2.24
CA ALA A 218 12.38 11.02 -3.09
C ALA A 218 12.91 9.77 -2.35
N ARG A 219 12.98 8.65 -3.07
CA ARG A 219 13.46 7.36 -2.57
C ARG A 219 14.55 6.79 -3.47
N PRO A 220 15.42 5.90 -2.94
CA PRO A 220 16.37 5.17 -3.77
C PRO A 220 15.63 4.40 -4.87
N GLY A 221 16.12 4.46 -6.11
CA GLY A 221 15.50 3.75 -7.25
C GLY A 221 14.44 4.55 -8.00
N ASP A 222 13.95 5.69 -7.49
CA ASP A 222 12.92 6.50 -8.15
C ASP A 222 13.26 6.78 -9.63
N GLU A 223 14.49 7.19 -9.96
CA GLU A 223 14.87 7.53 -11.34
C GLU A 223 14.70 6.36 -12.33
N GLU A 224 15.17 5.17 -11.95
CA GLU A 224 15.09 3.97 -12.79
C GLU A 224 13.64 3.51 -12.93
N GLU A 225 12.92 3.43 -11.81
CA GLU A 225 11.55 2.92 -11.81
C GLU A 225 10.58 3.87 -12.53
N PHE A 226 10.72 5.19 -12.39
CA PHE A 226 9.90 6.16 -13.12
C PHE A 226 10.25 6.23 -14.63
N CYS A 227 11.50 5.98 -15.01
CA CYS A 227 11.85 5.79 -16.42
C CYS A 227 11.14 4.55 -17.00
N LEU A 228 11.15 3.42 -16.27
CA LEU A 228 10.47 2.19 -16.69
C LEU A 228 8.94 2.33 -16.74
N ALA A 229 8.33 2.93 -15.72
CA ALA A 229 6.88 3.03 -15.58
C ALA A 229 6.27 4.17 -16.41
N CYS A 230 6.99 5.28 -16.56
CA CYS A 230 6.43 6.54 -17.05
C CYS A 230 7.26 7.21 -18.15
N GLY A 231 8.35 6.58 -18.62
CA GLY A 231 9.16 7.06 -19.73
C GLY A 231 10.00 8.30 -19.43
N VAL A 232 10.17 8.64 -18.14
CA VAL A 232 10.95 9.80 -17.68
C VAL A 232 12.41 9.42 -17.56
N CYS A 233 13.08 9.25 -18.70
CA CYS A 233 14.48 8.85 -18.70
C CYS A 233 15.38 10.11 -18.73
N HIS A 234 16.34 10.16 -17.81
CA HIS A 234 17.39 11.19 -17.79
C HIS A 234 18.41 10.92 -18.93
N PRO A 235 19.36 11.84 -19.28
CA PRO A 235 20.02 11.89 -20.59
C PRO A 235 20.77 10.59 -20.98
N PRO A 236 21.04 10.36 -22.29
CA PRO A 236 21.08 9.02 -22.88
C PRO A 236 22.35 8.25 -22.49
N GLY A 237 22.25 7.47 -21.42
CA GLY A 237 23.17 6.41 -21.07
C GLY A 237 22.42 5.09 -20.95
N ASP A 238 22.52 4.26 -21.98
CA ASP A 238 22.24 2.82 -22.08
C ASP A 238 21.07 2.18 -21.31
N HIS A 239 20.00 2.92 -21.03
CA HIS A 239 18.77 2.33 -20.53
C HIS A 239 17.87 2.04 -21.72
N ARG A 240 17.72 0.74 -22.02
CA ARG A 240 16.70 0.27 -22.98
C ARG A 240 15.40 0.95 -22.59
N ALA A 241 14.85 1.74 -23.52
CA ALA A 241 13.43 2.10 -23.48
C ALA A 241 12.66 0.84 -23.08
N PRO A 242 11.60 0.93 -22.25
CA PRO A 242 10.77 -0.22 -21.99
C PRO A 242 10.55 -0.90 -23.33
N LYS A 243 10.89 -2.20 -23.43
CA LYS A 243 10.32 -3.00 -24.51
C LYS A 243 8.88 -2.56 -24.51
N GLU A 244 8.38 -2.06 -25.65
CA GLU A 244 6.95 -1.93 -25.84
C GLU A 244 6.37 -3.12 -25.11
N TRP A 245 5.55 -2.86 -24.09
CA TRP A 245 4.67 -3.89 -23.61
C TRP A 245 3.82 -4.12 -24.84
N THR A 246 4.32 -4.96 -25.74
CA THR A 246 3.57 -5.56 -26.80
C THR A 246 2.59 -6.33 -25.97
N ASP A 247 1.43 -5.70 -25.75
CA ASP A 247 0.27 -6.42 -25.37
C ASP A 247 0.25 -7.61 -26.34
N SER A 248 0.54 -8.78 -25.81
CA SER A 248 0.05 -10.02 -26.42
C SER A 248 -1.48 -10.08 -26.30
N ILE A 249 -2.14 -8.95 -26.01
CA ILE A 249 -3.57 -8.68 -25.97
C ILE A 249 -3.91 -7.42 -26.82
N ALA A 250 -2.99 -6.94 -27.67
CA ALA A 250 -3.35 -6.11 -28.83
C ALA A 250 -3.58 -6.99 -30.06
N HIS A 251 -4.11 -8.20 -29.83
CA HIS A 251 -4.67 -9.04 -30.86
C HIS A 251 -6.18 -9.14 -30.67
N ASP A 252 -6.82 -8.38 -31.54
CA ASP A 252 -8.19 -8.47 -32.03
C ASP A 252 -9.28 -8.31 -30.98
N GLU A 253 -9.73 -7.06 -30.83
CA GLU A 253 -10.97 -6.69 -30.13
C GLU A 253 -12.16 -7.58 -30.56
N ALA A 254 -12.18 -8.07 -31.81
CA ALA A 254 -13.19 -9.00 -32.29
C ALA A 254 -13.11 -10.39 -31.61
N GLU A 255 -11.91 -10.87 -31.30
CA GLU A 255 -11.68 -12.15 -30.59
C GLU A 255 -12.13 -12.05 -29.13
N LEU A 256 -11.88 -10.90 -28.48
CA LEU A 256 -12.34 -10.64 -27.12
C LEU A 256 -13.87 -10.52 -27.04
N VAL A 257 -14.48 -9.76 -27.95
CA VAL A 257 -15.94 -9.63 -28.07
C VAL A 257 -16.58 -11.01 -28.31
N LYS A 258 -15.97 -11.83 -29.18
CA LYS A 258 -16.44 -13.19 -29.45
C LYS A 258 -16.39 -14.07 -28.21
N ARG A 259 -15.30 -14.04 -27.43
CA ARG A 259 -15.16 -14.83 -26.19
C ARG A 259 -16.17 -14.41 -25.12
N ILE A 260 -16.39 -13.11 -24.95
CA ILE A 260 -17.41 -12.60 -24.01
C ILE A 260 -18.81 -13.05 -24.44
N ALA A 261 -19.14 -12.94 -25.72
CA ALA A 261 -20.44 -13.37 -26.24
C ALA A 261 -20.70 -14.87 -26.07
N GLU A 262 -19.68 -15.71 -26.29
CA GLU A 262 -19.76 -17.16 -26.07
C GLU A 262 -19.96 -17.51 -24.59
N GLN A 263 -19.27 -16.82 -23.69
CA GLN A 263 -19.38 -17.05 -22.24
C GLN A 263 -20.77 -16.68 -21.71
N VAL A 264 -21.31 -15.54 -22.14
CA VAL A 264 -22.67 -15.09 -21.81
C VAL A 264 -23.72 -16.09 -22.33
N ARG A 265 -23.56 -16.60 -23.56
CA ARG A 265 -24.46 -17.63 -24.10
C ARG A 265 -24.46 -18.92 -23.28
N ARG A 266 -23.30 -19.40 -22.82
CA ARG A 266 -23.21 -20.61 -21.99
C ARG A 266 -23.95 -20.43 -20.67
N GLN A 267 -23.78 -19.27 -20.02
CA GLN A 267 -24.47 -18.97 -18.75
C GLN A 267 -26.00 -18.89 -18.91
N LEU A 268 -26.48 -18.32 -20.01
CA LEU A 268 -27.92 -18.27 -20.32
C LEU A 268 -28.50 -19.66 -20.66
N GLN A 269 -27.70 -20.58 -21.20
CA GLN A 269 -28.12 -21.95 -21.51
C GLN A 269 -28.09 -22.87 -20.29
N SER A 270 -27.21 -22.64 -19.32
CA SER A 270 -27.16 -23.37 -18.05
C SER A 270 -28.20 -22.91 -17.02
N ALA A 271 -28.91 -21.82 -17.30
CA ALA A 271 -29.97 -21.25 -16.45
C ALA A 271 -31.39 -21.68 -16.86
N ARG A 272 -31.51 -22.68 -17.76
CA ARG A 272 -32.76 -23.37 -18.14
C ARG A 272 -32.73 -24.80 -17.65
#